data_AF-A0A161ZM42-F1
#
_entry.id   AF-A0A161ZM42-F1
#
_cell.length_a   1.000
_cell.length_b   1.000
_cell.length_c   1.000
_cell.angle_alpha   90.00
_cell.angle_beta   90.00
_cell.angle_gamma   90.00
#
_symmetry.space_group_name_H-M   'P 1'
#
loop_
_entity.id
_entity.type
_entity.pdbx_description
1 polymer ?
#
loop_
_entity_poly.entity_id
_entity_poly.type
_entity_poly.pdbx_seq_one_letter_code
_entity_poly.pdbx_strand_id
1 'polypeptide(L)'
;MISLSAPWALSDDVLIPLWLAEQEHWVLGRLCFVDREFHVYSTLNCDGGRDIIVKAATPFVQLLPKYLEATGFYDRTDIDFTADAYSDKLSLDPFGVTLHHFDFTSSSM
;
A
#
# COMPACT_ATOMS: atom_id res chain seq x y z
N MET A 1 13.48 16.04 -11.30
CA MET A 1 14.10 15.14 -12.28
C MET A 1 13.92 13.73 -11.74
N ILE A 2 13.08 12.88 -12.34
CA ILE A 2 12.89 11.50 -11.87
C ILE A 2 14.10 10.71 -12.36
N SER A 3 14.96 10.29 -11.44
CA SER A 3 16.05 9.38 -11.75
C SER A 3 15.45 8.01 -12.08
N LEU A 4 15.52 7.59 -13.34
CA LEU A 4 15.03 6.29 -13.81
C LEU A 4 15.83 5.09 -13.24
N SER A 5 16.86 5.33 -12.42
CA SER A 5 17.73 4.31 -11.84
C SER A 5 17.64 4.19 -10.32
N ALA A 6 16.86 5.04 -9.64
CA ALA A 6 16.69 4.93 -8.20
C ALA A 6 15.76 3.75 -7.87
N PRO A 7 16.16 2.82 -6.99
CA PRO A 7 15.26 1.78 -6.51
C PRO A 7 14.00 2.42 -5.92
N TRP A 8 12.83 1.92 -6.31
CA TRP A 8 11.55 2.38 -5.77
C TRP A 8 11.48 2.27 -4.24
N ALA A 9 12.22 1.32 -3.67
CA ALA A 9 12.38 1.11 -2.23
C ALA A 9 13.09 2.27 -1.50
N LEU A 10 13.65 3.26 -2.21
CA LEU A 10 14.18 4.51 -1.64
C LEU A 10 13.18 5.67 -1.70
N SER A 11 12.03 5.50 -2.34
CA SER A 11 10.98 6.53 -2.35
C SER A 11 10.28 6.56 -0.99
N ASP A 12 9.65 7.68 -0.63
CA ASP A 12 8.81 7.78 0.58
C ASP A 12 7.52 6.98 0.41
N ASP A 13 6.96 7.07 -0.81
CA ASP A 13 5.70 6.48 -1.21
C ASP A 13 5.81 5.77 -2.56
N VAL A 14 5.10 4.65 -2.68
CA VAL A 14 5.00 3.90 -3.95
C VAL A 14 3.53 3.77 -4.34
N LEU A 15 3.17 4.32 -5.49
CA LEU A 15 1.81 4.24 -6.04
C LEU A 15 1.67 3.01 -6.95
N ILE A 16 0.70 2.15 -6.64
CA ILE A 16 0.46 0.88 -7.32
C ILE A 16 -0.99 0.87 -7.84
N PRO A 17 -1.22 1.00 -9.16
CA PRO A 17 -2.56 0.80 -9.71
C PRO A 17 -2.92 -0.68 -9.66
N LEU A 18 -4.10 -0.99 -9.15
CA LEU A 18 -4.64 -2.34 -9.05
C LEU A 18 -5.89 -2.44 -9.93
N TRP A 19 -5.90 -3.41 -10.84
CA TRP A 19 -7.02 -3.68 -11.72
C TRP A 19 -7.92 -4.77 -11.11
N LEU A 20 -9.19 -4.43 -10.90
CA LEU A 20 -10.23 -5.35 -10.45
C LEU A 20 -10.99 -5.84 -11.69
N ALA A 21 -10.53 -6.96 -12.25
CA ALA A 21 -11.00 -7.43 -13.55
C ALA A 21 -12.51 -7.73 -13.61
N GLU A 22 -13.08 -8.31 -12.55
CA GLU A 22 -14.51 -8.63 -12.49
C GLU A 22 -15.40 -7.37 -12.39
N GLN A 23 -14.88 -6.30 -11.78
CA GLN A 23 -15.58 -5.02 -11.62
C GLN A 23 -15.23 -4.02 -12.71
N GLU A 24 -14.30 -4.37 -13.61
CA GLU A 24 -13.70 -3.49 -14.61
C GLU A 24 -13.27 -2.14 -14.01
N HIS A 25 -12.68 -2.18 -12.81
CA HIS A 25 -12.42 -0.99 -12.00
C HIS A 25 -10.95 -0.88 -11.60
N TRP A 26 -10.43 0.36 -11.61
CA TRP A 26 -9.11 0.67 -11.09
C TRP A 26 -9.20 1.14 -9.64
N VAL A 27 -8.32 0.63 -8.79
CA VAL A 27 -8.08 1.17 -7.46
C VAL A 27 -6.60 1.54 -7.31
N LEU A 28 -6.32 2.52 -6.46
CA LEU A 28 -4.96 3.01 -6.27
C LEU A 28 -4.43 2.56 -4.90
N GLY A 29 -3.39 1.76 -4.90
CA GLY A 29 -2.58 1.49 -3.71
C GLY A 29 -1.51 2.55 -3.52
N ARG A 30 -1.24 2.92 -2.27
CA ARG A 30 -0.10 3.74 -1.83
C ARG A 30 0.59 2.98 -0.70
N LEU A 31 1.80 2.51 -0.96
CA LEU A 31 2.67 1.95 0.06
C LEU A 31 3.40 3.09 0.76
N CYS A 32 3.10 3.31 2.04
CA CYS A 32 3.80 4.25 2.91
C CYS A 32 4.77 3.46 3.79
N PHE A 33 6.07 3.74 3.66
CA PHE A 33 7.07 3.05 4.47
C PHE A 33 7.06 3.53 5.92
N VAL A 34 6.96 4.83 6.17
CA VAL A 34 6.98 5.40 7.54
C VAL A 34 5.90 4.76 8.42
N ASP A 35 4.70 4.59 7.89
CA ASP A 35 3.57 4.02 8.63
C ASP A 35 3.49 2.50 8.53
N ARG A 36 4.33 1.87 7.70
CA ARG A 36 4.28 0.43 7.37
C ARG A 36 2.86 -0.01 6.94
N GLU A 37 2.20 0.83 6.16
CA GLU A 37 0.83 0.65 5.68
C GLU A 37 0.73 0.67 4.15
N PHE A 38 -0.21 -0.13 3.63
CA PHE A 38 -0.69 -0.06 2.27
C PHE A 38 -2.09 0.56 2.25
N HIS A 39 -2.14 1.84 1.92
CA HIS A 39 -3.39 2.57 1.79
C HIS A 39 -4.02 2.28 0.43
N VAL A 40 -5.29 1.92 0.39
CA VAL A 40 -6.02 1.65 -0.85
C VAL A 40 -7.12 2.67 -1.02
N TYR A 41 -7.08 3.40 -2.12
CA TYR A 41 -8.05 4.42 -2.49
C TYR A 41 -8.95 3.87 -3.59
N SER A 42 -10.26 3.91 -3.36
CA SER A 42 -11.23 3.34 -4.30
C SER A 42 -12.53 4.14 -4.36
N THR A 43 -13.04 4.22 -5.57
CA THR A 43 -14.38 4.74 -5.90
C THR A 43 -15.37 3.61 -6.20
N LEU A 44 -14.97 2.35 -6.02
CA LEU A 44 -15.81 1.18 -6.27
C LEU A 44 -16.97 1.14 -5.29
N ASN A 45 -18.16 1.48 -5.78
CA ASN A 45 -19.39 1.42 -5.01
C ASN A 45 -20.26 0.24 -5.48
N CYS A 46 -20.08 -0.92 -4.84
CA CYS A 46 -20.90 -2.11 -5.07
C CYS A 46 -20.99 -2.96 -3.80
N ASP A 47 -21.96 -3.86 -3.76
CA ASP A 47 -22.09 -4.84 -2.68
C ASP A 47 -20.81 -5.67 -2.57
N GLY A 48 -20.27 -5.77 -1.36
CA GLY A 48 -19.00 -6.46 -1.10
C GLY A 48 -17.75 -5.74 -1.63
N GLY A 49 -17.85 -4.48 -2.08
CA GLY A 49 -16.72 -3.73 -2.66
C GLY A 49 -15.48 -3.68 -1.75
N ARG A 50 -15.68 -3.52 -0.43
CA ARG A 50 -14.59 -3.59 0.55
C ARG A 50 -13.83 -4.92 0.50
N ASP A 51 -14.54 -6.04 0.49
CA ASP A 51 -13.93 -7.37 0.51
C ASP A 51 -13.21 -7.67 -0.81
N ILE A 52 -13.77 -7.23 -1.93
CA ILE A 52 -13.14 -7.29 -3.25
C ILE A 52 -11.79 -6.55 -3.23
N ILE A 53 -11.76 -5.33 -2.70
CA ILE A 53 -10.56 -4.50 -2.66
C ILE A 53 -9.51 -5.10 -1.71
N VAL A 54 -9.93 -5.55 -0.52
CA VAL A 54 -9.02 -6.20 0.45
C VAL A 54 -8.41 -7.46 -0.16
N LYS A 55 -9.21 -8.28 -0.84
CA LYS A 55 -8.73 -9.47 -1.55
C LYS A 55 -7.69 -9.13 -2.62
N ALA A 56 -7.89 -8.06 -3.38
CA ALA A 56 -6.93 -7.61 -4.39
C ALA A 56 -5.63 -7.05 -3.79
N ALA A 57 -5.71 -6.38 -2.63
CA ALA A 57 -4.54 -5.81 -1.95
C ALA A 57 -3.73 -6.85 -1.15
N THR A 58 -4.37 -7.92 -0.68
CA THR A 58 -3.75 -8.93 0.21
C THR A 58 -2.45 -9.53 -0.33
N PRO A 59 -2.35 -9.94 -1.61
CA PRO A 59 -1.10 -10.48 -2.15
C PRO A 59 0.06 -9.47 -2.08
N PHE A 60 -0.22 -8.17 -2.23
CA PHE A 60 0.81 -7.14 -2.19
C PHE A 60 1.37 -7.00 -0.78
N VAL A 61 0.52 -6.86 0.24
CA VAL A 61 1.01 -6.70 1.62
C VAL A 61 1.71 -7.93 2.19
N GLN A 62 1.45 -9.12 1.62
CA GLN A 62 2.17 -10.35 1.95
C GLN A 62 3.51 -10.49 1.21
N LEU A 63 3.60 -9.96 -0.01
CA LEU A 63 4.76 -10.13 -0.88
C LEU A 63 5.78 -8.99 -0.73
N LEU A 64 5.32 -7.77 -0.48
CA LEU A 64 6.16 -6.58 -0.30
C LEU A 64 7.24 -6.76 0.78
N PRO A 65 6.96 -7.27 1.99
CA PRO A 65 8.00 -7.52 3.00
C PRO A 65 9.20 -8.33 2.47
N LYS A 66 8.92 -9.37 1.68
CA LYS A 66 9.95 -10.24 1.09
C LYS A 66 10.82 -9.50 0.08
N TYR A 67 10.21 -8.65 -0.73
CA TYR A 67 10.96 -7.79 -1.66
C TYR A 67 11.83 -6.79 -0.91
N LEU A 68 11.29 -6.15 0.13
CA LEU A 68 12.03 -5.16 0.91
C LEU A 68 13.26 -5.79 1.58
N GLU A 69 13.09 -6.94 2.23
CA GLU A 69 14.20 -7.70 2.83
C GLU A 69 15.29 -8.03 1.79
N ALA A 70 14.92 -8.49 0.60
CA ALA A 70 15.86 -8.84 -0.46
C ALA A 70 16.60 -7.63 -1.08
N THR A 71 16.13 -6.41 -0.86
CA THR A 71 16.69 -5.18 -1.46
C THR A 71 17.62 -4.41 -0.54
N GLY A 72 17.82 -4.85 0.71
CA GLY A 72 18.56 -4.09 1.72
C GLY A 72 17.77 -2.90 2.28
N PHE A 73 16.44 -2.91 2.17
CA PHE A 73 15.58 -1.81 2.63
C PHE A 73 15.80 -1.45 4.11
N TYR A 74 16.06 -2.44 4.96
CA TYR A 74 16.25 -2.25 6.39
C TYR A 74 17.62 -1.67 6.77
N ASP A 75 18.50 -1.44 5.81
CA ASP A 75 19.76 -0.69 6.00
C ASP A 75 19.57 0.83 5.86
N ARG A 76 18.35 1.28 5.52
CA ARG A 76 17.98 2.71 5.43
C ARG A 76 18.15 3.41 6.77
N THR A 77 18.67 4.64 6.73
CA THR A 77 18.87 5.48 7.93
C THR A 77 17.82 6.58 8.08
N ASP A 78 16.95 6.73 7.09
CA ASP A 78 15.92 7.76 7.02
C ASP A 78 14.55 7.27 7.50
N ILE A 79 14.42 5.99 7.84
CA ILE A 79 13.23 5.40 8.47
C ILE A 79 13.57 5.09 9.93
N ASP A 80 12.70 5.50 10.85
CA ASP A 80 12.80 5.12 12.26
C ASP A 80 12.20 3.72 12.48
N PHE A 81 13.04 2.69 12.38
CA PHE A 81 12.64 1.30 12.65
C PHE A 81 12.38 1.01 14.14
N THR A 82 12.58 1.98 15.04
CA THR A 82 12.25 1.85 16.46
C THR A 82 10.88 2.41 16.83
N ALA A 83 10.20 3.09 15.89
CA ALA A 83 8.85 3.60 16.06
C ALA A 83 7.80 2.47 16.16
N ASP A 84 6.62 2.79 16.68
CA ASP A 84 5.51 1.83 16.88
C ASP A 84 5.12 1.06 15.62
N ALA A 85 5.28 1.66 14.44
CA ALA A 85 5.00 0.98 13.16
C ALA A 85 5.90 -0.25 12.92
N TYR A 86 7.08 -0.30 13.53
CA TYR A 86 8.11 -1.32 13.29
C TYR A 86 8.57 -2.07 14.55
N SER A 87 8.50 -1.45 15.73
CA SER A 87 9.17 -1.91 16.96
C SER A 87 8.78 -3.31 17.42
N ASP A 88 7.57 -3.78 17.10
CA ASP A 88 7.05 -5.11 17.44
C ASP A 88 6.89 -6.03 16.21
N LYS A 89 7.38 -5.63 15.03
CA LYS A 89 7.22 -6.36 13.76
C LYS A 89 8.53 -6.98 13.29
N LEU A 90 8.43 -8.18 12.74
CA LEU A 90 9.52 -8.79 11.97
C LEU A 90 9.58 -8.23 10.55
N SER A 91 10.75 -8.31 9.91
CA SER A 91 10.97 -7.86 8.52
C SER A 91 9.99 -8.47 7.53
N LEU A 92 9.58 -9.72 7.77
CA LEU A 92 8.69 -10.50 6.91
C LEU A 92 7.21 -10.40 7.29
N ASP A 93 6.87 -9.70 8.37
CA ASP A 93 5.47 -9.54 8.75
C ASP A 93 4.72 -8.76 7.64
N PRO A 94 3.44 -9.06 7.38
CA PRO A 94 2.66 -8.31 6.40
C PRO A 94 2.49 -6.84 6.77
N PHE A 95 2.37 -5.98 5.76
CA PHE A 95 2.00 -4.57 5.94
C PHE A 95 0.53 -4.45 6.37
N GLY A 96 0.21 -3.37 7.09
CA GLY A 96 -1.19 -3.01 7.35
C GLY A 96 -1.93 -2.66 6.05
N VAL A 97 -3.26 -2.78 6.05
CA VAL A 97 -4.12 -2.35 4.94
C VAL A 97 -5.17 -1.38 5.44
N THR A 98 -5.18 -0.17 4.88
CA THR A 98 -6.16 0.86 5.20
C THR A 98 -6.94 1.23 3.96
N LEU A 99 -8.25 1.01 3.98
CA LEU A 99 -9.14 1.34 2.87
C LEU A 99 -9.71 2.75 3.04
N HIS A 100 -9.48 3.59 2.03
CA HIS A 100 -10.08 4.91 1.85
C HIS A 100 -11.15 4.82 0.78
N HIS A 101 -12.41 4.80 1.22
CA HIS A 101 -13.57 4.75 0.32
C HIS A 101 -14.08 6.17 0.07
N PHE A 102 -14.23 6.55 -1.20
CA PHE A 102 -14.80 7.85 -1.57
C PHE A 102 -16.28 7.72 -1.91
N ASP A 103 -17.14 8.26 -1.03
CA ASP A 103 -18.56 8.43 -1.30
C ASP A 103 -18.80 9.78 -2.00
N PHE A 104 -18.97 9.77 -3.32
CA PHE A 104 -19.34 10.96 -4.10
C PHE A 104 -20.77 11.47 -3.83
N THR A 105 -21.56 10.76 -3.01
CA THR A 105 -22.94 11.15 -2.69
C THR A 105 -23.05 12.27 -1.66
N SER A 106 -21.93 12.74 -1.10
CA SER A 106 -21.90 13.80 -0.08
C SER A 106 -21.67 15.22 -0.62
N SER A 107 -21.49 15.40 -1.94
CA SER A 107 -21.61 16.74 -2.53
C SER A 107 -23.08 17.11 -2.65
N SER A 108 -23.66 17.63 -1.56
CA SER A 108 -24.86 18.45 -1.61
C SER A 108 -24.65 19.58 -2.63
N MET A 109 -25.59 19.69 -3.57
CA MET A 109 -25.75 20.81 -4.52
C MET A 109 -25.67 22.17 -3.83
#